data_AF-A0A3C0JHG3-F1
#
_entry.id   AF-A0A3C0JHG3-F1
#
_cell.length_a   1.000
_cell.length_b   1.000
_cell.length_c   1.000
_cell.angle_alpha   90.00
_cell.angle_beta   90.00
_cell.angle_gamma   90.00
#
_symmetry.space_group_name_H-M   'P 1'
#
loop_
_entity.id
_entity.type
_entity.pdbx_description
1 polymer ?
#
loop_
_entity_poly.entity_id
_entity_poly.type
_entity_poly.pdbx_seq_one_letter_code
_entity_poly.pdbx_strand_id
1 'polypeptide(L)' 'EMKYDMCGGASVFGVMQMCAELNLPINVIGVVPSSENLPDGDANKPGDIVTSMA' A
#
# COMPACT_ATOMS: atom_id res chain seq x y z
N GLU A 1 8.05 6.76 -14.35
CA GLU A 1 6.66 7.25 -14.31
C GLU A 1 6.10 6.87 -12.95
N MET A 2 5.74 7.85 -12.09
CA MET A 2 5.41 7.57 -10.68
C MET A 2 4.02 6.95 -10.47
N LYS A 3 3.22 6.79 -11.53
CA LYS A 3 1.94 6.07 -11.48
C LYS A 3 2.09 4.60 -11.05
N TYR A 4 3.28 4.03 -11.22
CA TYR A 4 3.59 2.65 -10.84
C TYR A 4 4.01 2.50 -9.37
N ASP A 5 4.06 3.59 -8.60
CA ASP A 5 4.47 3.54 -7.19
C ASP A 5 3.45 2.79 -6.29
N MET A 6 2.26 2.47 -6.84
CA MET A 6 1.26 1.61 -6.22
C MET A 6 1.34 0.13 -6.62
N CYS A 7 2.30 -0.26 -7.49
CA CYS A 7 2.38 -1.62 -8.02
C CYS A 7 2.55 -2.70 -6.94
N GLY A 8 3.14 -2.37 -5.78
CA GLY A 8 3.19 -3.27 -4.63
C GLY A 8 1.79 -3.59 -4.10
N GLY A 9 0.95 -2.57 -3.91
CA GLY A 9 -0.45 -2.74 -3.52
C GLY A 9 -1.27 -3.50 -4.58
N ALA A 10 -1.07 -3.18 -5.86
CA ALA A 10 -1.69 -3.91 -6.96
C ALA A 10 -1.30 -5.41 -6.96
N SER A 11 -0.05 -5.72 -6.63
CA SER A 11 0.44 -7.10 -6.52
C SER A 11 -0.22 -7.85 -5.37
N VAL A 12 -0.41 -7.20 -4.22
CA VAL A 12 -1.18 -7.76 -3.09
C VAL A 12 -2.59 -8.11 -3.53
N PHE A 13 -3.30 -7.20 -4.20
CA PHE A 13 -4.65 -7.49 -4.71
C PHE A 13 -4.67 -8.66 -5.69
N GLY A 14 -3.70 -8.73 -6.62
CA GLY A 14 -3.59 -9.86 -7.55
C GLY A 14 -3.39 -11.21 -6.84
N VAL A 15 -2.55 -11.25 -5.80
CA VAL A 15 -2.36 -12.47 -5.00
C VAL A 15 -3.63 -12.83 -4.23
N MET A 16 -4.30 -11.86 -3.61
CA MET A 16 -5.55 -12.11 -2.89
C MET A 16 -6.64 -12.66 -3.81
N GLN A 17 -6.76 -12.11 -5.02
CA GLN A 17 -7.66 -12.63 -6.05
C GLN A 17 -7.32 -14.08 -6.41
N MET A 18 -6.05 -14.37 -6.65
CA MET A 18 -5.58 -15.73 -6.98
C MET A 18 -5.85 -16.72 -5.84
N CYS A 19 -5.64 -16.34 -4.58
CA CYS A 19 -5.96 -17.18 -3.43
C CYS A 19 -7.46 -17.52 -3.36
N ALA A 20 -8.33 -16.55 -3.66
CA ALA A 20 -9.78 -16.75 -3.69
C ALA A 20 -10.21 -17.66 -4.86
N GLU A 21 -9.70 -17.41 -6.06
CA GLU A 21 -10.01 -18.21 -7.26
C GLU A 21 -9.59 -19.68 -7.11
N LEU A 22 -8.45 -19.94 -6.49
CA LEU A 22 -7.97 -21.29 -6.22
C LEU A 22 -8.62 -21.98 -5.02
N ASN A 23 -9.49 -21.28 -4.27
CA ASN A 23 -10.13 -21.79 -3.05
C ASN A 23 -9.10 -22.37 -2.07
N LEU A 24 -7.98 -21.67 -1.87
CA LEU A 24 -6.92 -22.17 -0.99
C LEU A 24 -7.47 -22.29 0.44
N PRO A 25 -7.26 -23.42 1.14
CA PRO A 25 -7.77 -23.64 2.49
C PRO A 25 -6.88 -22.96 3.54
N ILE A 26 -6.57 -21.68 3.35
CA ILE A 26 -5.72 -20.87 4.22
C ILE A 26 -6.40 -19.54 4.50
N ASN A 27 -6.15 -18.98 5.69
CA ASN A 27 -6.57 -17.63 6.02
C ASN A 27 -5.45 -16.65 5.64
N VAL A 28 -5.78 -15.62 4.85
CA VAL A 28 -4.83 -14.59 4.40
C VAL A 28 -5.44 -13.22 4.64
N ILE A 29 -4.62 -12.28 5.13
CA ILE A 29 -5.01 -10.88 5.35
C ILE A 29 -4.09 -10.01 4.50
N GLY A 30 -4.66 -9.24 3.57
CA GLY A 30 -3.94 -8.23 2.79
C GLY A 30 -4.14 -6.84 3.40
N VAL A 31 -3.05 -6.10 3.60
CA VAL A 31 -3.07 -4.70 4.06
C VAL A 31 -2.35 -3.84 3.03
N VAL A 32 -3.03 -2.82 2.50
CA VAL A 32 -2.47 -1.91 1.49
C VAL A 32 -2.70 -0.46 1.95
N PRO A 33 -1.70 0.22 2.55
CA PRO A 33 -1.80 1.65 2.77
C PRO A 33 -1.75 2.37 1.41
N SER A 34 -2.63 3.35 1.23
CA SER A 34 -2.76 4.08 -0.03
C SER A 34 -2.78 5.59 0.23
N SER A 35 -1.92 6.32 -0.47
CA SER A 35 -1.80 7.78 -0.40
C SER A 35 -1.16 8.31 -1.67
N GLU A 36 -1.29 9.61 -1.92
CA GLU A 36 -0.50 10.31 -2.93
C GLU A 36 0.60 11.13 -2.25
N ASN A 37 1.73 11.32 -2.94
CA ASN A 37 2.80 12.17 -2.49
C ASN A 37 2.80 13.48 -3.30
N LEU A 38 2.03 14.46 -2.83
CA LEU A 38 1.83 15.76 -3.50
C LEU A 38 2.50 16.90 -2.72
N PRO A 39 3.00 17.94 -3.42
CA PRO A 39 3.39 19.18 -2.79
C PRO A 39 2.16 20.03 -2.44
N ASP A 40 2.12 20.59 -1.24
CA ASP A 40 1.14 21.58 -0.77
C ASP A 40 1.71 22.35 0.45
N GLY A 41 0.99 23.36 0.95
CA GLY A 41 1.34 24.11 2.16
C GLY A 41 1.45 23.25 3.43
N ASP A 42 0.68 22.16 3.48
CA ASP A 42 0.68 21.20 4.59
C ASP A 42 1.46 19.90 4.27
N ALA A 43 2.25 19.87 3.20
CA ALA A 43 3.05 18.70 2.85
C ALA A 43 4.22 18.46 3.82
N ASN A 44 4.71 17.21 3.85
CA ASN A 44 5.89 16.85 4.65
C ASN A 44 7.10 17.71 4.27
N LYS A 45 7.78 18.26 5.28
CA LYS A 45 8.96 19.11 5.11
C LYS A 45 10.24 18.31 5.34
N PRO A 46 11.34 18.62 4.62
CA PRO A 46 12.65 18.06 4.95
C PRO A 46 13.02 18.37 6.40
N GLY A 47 13.24 17.31 7.20
CA GLY A 47 13.58 17.42 8.62
C GLY A 47 12.40 17.23 9.59
N ASP A 48 11.17 17.02 9.10
CA ASP A 48 10.05 16.65 9.97
C ASP A 48 10.32 15.30 10.67
N ILE A 49 10.01 15.23 11.97
CA ILE A 49 10.10 14.01 12.78
C ILE A 49 8.68 13.50 13.01
N VAL A 50 8.42 12.26 12.58
CA VAL A 50 7.14 11.58 12.74
C VAL A 50 7.27 10.36 13.65
N THR A 51 6.17 9.96 14.29
CA THR A 51 6.12 8.76 15.14
C THR A 51 5.41 7.64 14.39
N SER A 52 5.97 6.42 14.44
CA SER A 52 5.32 5.24 13.86
C SER A 52 4.23 4.69 14.78
N MET A 53 3.40 3.77 14.25
CA MET A 53 2.61 2.89 15.10
C MET A 53 3.53 2.00 15.94
N ALA A 54 3.04 1.58 17.11
CA ALA A 54 3.75 0.72 18.07
C ALA A 54 3.52 -0.77 17.79
#